data_AF-A0A653K4U3-F1
#
_entry.id   AF-A0A653K4U3-F1
#
_cell.length_a   1.000
_cell.length_b   1.000
_cell.length_c   1.000
_cell.angle_alpha   90.00
_cell.angle_beta   90.00
_cell.angle_gamma   90.00
#
_symmetry.space_group_name_H-M   'P 1'
#
loop_
_entity.id
_entity.type
_entity.pdbx_description
1 polymer ?
#
loop_
_entity_poly.entity_id
_entity_poly.type
_entity_poly.pdbx_seq_one_letter_code
_entity_poly.pdbx_strand_id
1 'polypeptide(L)'
;MKLKTTEVNGKSYAELDASGLPIYVHDDGKEVGFDAAQAVGKISSLNAEAKTHREAKEAAEKSLKVFEGLDPEKAKTALQTVANLDAKKLVDAGDIEKVKAELTDALKKSYEPQIQQLTQERDSVQAQLHKELIGGGFARSKFIQEKIAVPADMIQATFGNNFKIEEGKVVAYGIDGQKIYSRTKHGEVADFDEALETLVGGYQHKDSILKGNQSSGGGYGGQGGGGNNNNVGNMGGTIQERQAAIAAKFNLDK
;
A
#
# COMPACT_ATOMS: atom_id res chain seq x y z
N MET A 1 -21.36 6.52 5.19
CA MET A 1 -20.91 6.92 6.55
C MET A 1 -22.04 7.56 7.33
N LYS A 2 -22.31 7.14 8.57
CA LYS A 2 -23.38 7.67 9.44
C LYS A 2 -22.85 7.93 10.85
N LEU A 3 -23.27 9.02 11.49
CA LEU A 3 -22.89 9.31 12.87
C LEU A 3 -23.41 8.21 13.80
N LYS A 4 -22.53 7.69 14.66
CA LYS A 4 -22.92 6.73 15.71
C LYS A 4 -23.55 7.50 16.86
N THR A 5 -24.77 7.11 17.23
CA THR A 5 -25.54 7.79 18.27
C THR A 5 -26.05 6.80 19.31
N THR A 6 -26.08 7.23 20.57
CA THR A 6 -26.72 6.53 21.68
C THR A 6 -27.88 7.35 22.25
N GLU A 7 -28.94 6.69 22.71
CA GLU A 7 -30.07 7.37 23.34
C GLU A 7 -29.94 7.37 24.86
N VAL A 8 -30.02 8.55 25.47
CA VAL A 8 -30.06 8.74 26.92
C VAL A 8 -31.23 9.65 27.25
N ASN A 9 -32.18 9.16 28.05
CA ASN A 9 -33.38 9.90 28.47
C ASN A 9 -34.20 10.49 27.29
N GLY A 10 -34.34 9.72 26.20
CA GLY A 10 -35.09 10.15 25.01
C GLY A 10 -34.41 11.22 24.15
N LYS A 11 -33.11 11.49 24.38
CA LYS A 11 -32.28 12.36 23.54
C LYS A 11 -31.15 11.54 22.92
N SER A 12 -30.90 11.75 21.63
CA SER A 12 -29.79 11.12 20.91
C SER A 12 -28.50 11.92 21.12
N TYR A 13 -27.43 11.25 21.53
CA TYR A 13 -26.09 11.81 21.73
C TYR A 13 -25.11 11.12 20.80
N ALA A 14 -24.11 11.85 20.29
CA ALA A 14 -23.02 11.25 19.54
C ALA A 14 -22.13 10.42 20.46
N GLU A 15 -21.74 9.23 20.02
CA GLU A 15 -20.65 8.50 20.67
C GLU A 15 -19.31 9.14 20.29
N LEU A 16 -18.44 9.29 21.29
CA LEU A 16 -17.09 9.83 21.11
C LEU A 16 -16.06 8.70 21.24
N ASP A 17 -14.98 8.78 20.48
CA ASP A 17 -13.85 7.88 20.63
C ASP A 17 -12.98 8.23 21.85
N ALA A 18 -11.91 7.47 22.07
CA ALA A 18 -10.98 7.70 23.18
C ALA A 18 -10.27 9.06 23.12
N SER A 19 -10.29 9.74 21.96
CA SER A 19 -9.71 11.05 21.72
C SER A 19 -10.76 12.17 21.79
N GLY A 20 -12.02 11.85 22.08
CA GLY A 20 -13.13 12.80 22.17
C GLY A 20 -13.73 13.20 20.82
N LEU A 21 -13.40 12.49 19.73
CA LEU A 21 -13.92 12.78 18.39
C LEU A 21 -15.24 12.03 18.15
N PRO A 22 -16.25 12.63 17.50
CA PRO A 22 -17.48 11.93 17.13
C PRO A 22 -17.22 10.73 16.23
N ILE A 23 -17.79 9.58 16.59
CA ILE A 23 -17.62 8.32 15.85
C ILE A 23 -18.60 8.26 14.69
N TYR A 24 -18.08 7.94 13.50
CA TYR A 24 -18.88 7.63 12.32
C TYR A 24 -18.70 6.17 11.90
N VAL A 25 -19.81 5.53 11.54
CA VAL A 25 -19.85 4.17 11.00
C VAL A 25 -19.78 4.23 9.48
N HIS A 26 -18.75 3.63 8.90
CA HIS A 26 -18.59 3.49 7.45
C HIS A 26 -19.45 2.36 6.88
N ASP A 27 -19.57 2.29 5.55
CA ASP A 27 -20.46 1.34 4.88
C ASP A 27 -19.99 -0.12 5.04
N ASP A 28 -18.73 -0.32 5.42
CA ASP A 28 -18.14 -1.61 5.79
C ASP A 28 -18.25 -1.93 7.30
N GLY A 29 -18.99 -1.13 8.05
CA GLY A 29 -19.21 -1.30 9.49
C GLY A 29 -18.09 -0.80 10.39
N LYS A 30 -17.00 -0.23 9.85
CA LYS A 30 -15.91 0.31 10.67
C LYS A 30 -16.31 1.62 11.34
N GLU A 31 -15.93 1.76 12.60
CA GLU A 31 -16.14 2.94 13.43
C GLU A 31 -14.87 3.79 13.46
N VAL A 32 -14.97 5.06 13.03
CA VAL A 32 -13.83 5.97 12.92
C VAL A 32 -14.18 7.33 13.51
N GLY A 33 -13.28 7.90 14.31
CA GLY A 33 -13.42 9.26 14.84
C GLY A 33 -13.22 10.31 13.75
N PHE A 34 -14.08 11.33 13.73
CA PHE A 34 -14.03 12.42 12.74
C PHE A 34 -13.53 13.73 13.36
N ASP A 35 -12.35 14.20 12.93
CA ASP A 35 -11.84 15.53 13.27
C ASP A 35 -12.29 16.57 12.25
N ALA A 36 -13.33 17.33 12.62
CA ALA A 36 -13.87 18.38 11.78
C ALA A 36 -12.90 19.56 11.56
N ALA A 37 -12.08 19.89 12.56
CA ALA A 37 -11.15 21.01 12.47
C ALA A 37 -10.00 20.69 11.51
N GLN A 38 -9.42 19.49 11.64
CA GLN A 38 -8.41 19.00 10.72
C GLN A 38 -8.97 18.93 9.28
N ALA A 39 -10.18 18.39 9.09
CA ALA A 39 -10.80 18.27 7.78
C ALA A 39 -10.99 19.63 7.09
N VAL A 40 -11.49 20.64 7.82
CA VAL A 40 -11.63 22.01 7.27
C VAL A 40 -10.27 22.63 6.93
N GLY A 41 -9.26 22.42 7.77
CA GLY A 41 -7.89 22.85 7.50
C GLY A 41 -7.33 22.21 6.22
N LYS A 42 -7.54 20.90 6.03
CA LYS A 42 -7.08 20.20 4.83
C LYS A 42 -7.83 20.67 3.58
N ILE A 43 -9.14 20.90 3.63
CA ILE A 43 -9.92 21.47 2.50
C ILE A 43 -9.31 22.79 2.04
N SER A 44 -8.93 23.66 2.98
CA SER A 44 -8.25 24.93 2.65
C SER A 44 -6.91 24.68 1.94
N SER A 45 -6.10 23.74 2.44
CA SER A 45 -4.81 23.38 1.81
C SER A 45 -4.99 22.80 0.40
N LEU A 46 -5.95 21.89 0.19
CA LEU A 46 -6.21 21.27 -1.10
C LEU A 46 -6.71 22.29 -2.13
N ASN A 47 -7.52 23.27 -1.69
CA ASN A 47 -7.93 24.37 -2.56
C ASN A 47 -6.75 25.25 -2.97
N ALA A 48 -5.79 25.48 -2.06
CA ALA A 48 -4.56 26.20 -2.39
C ALA A 48 -3.68 25.41 -3.37
N GLU A 49 -3.49 24.11 -3.12
CA GLU A 49 -2.75 23.21 -4.03
C GLU A 49 -3.40 23.17 -5.42
N ALA A 50 -4.72 23.01 -5.51
CA ALA A 50 -5.46 23.02 -6.77
C ALA A 50 -5.29 24.33 -7.54
N LYS A 51 -5.26 25.47 -6.83
CA LYS A 51 -4.95 26.77 -7.43
C LYS A 51 -3.54 26.78 -8.03
N THR A 52 -2.54 26.30 -7.30
CA THR A 52 -1.15 26.21 -7.79
C THR A 52 -1.04 25.27 -9.00
N HIS A 53 -1.74 24.14 -9.01
CA HIS A 53 -1.76 23.24 -10.18
C HIS A 53 -2.38 23.90 -11.41
N ARG A 54 -3.46 24.69 -11.23
CA ARG A 54 -4.05 25.46 -12.33
C ARG A 54 -3.08 26.50 -12.86
N GLU A 55 -2.43 27.25 -11.97
CA GLU A 55 -1.42 28.26 -12.36
C GLU A 55 -0.24 27.62 -13.11
N ALA A 56 0.25 26.47 -12.63
CA ALA A 56 1.32 25.73 -13.29
C ALA A 56 0.89 25.19 -14.66
N LYS A 57 -0.35 24.69 -14.78
CA LYS A 57 -0.92 24.26 -16.06
C LYS A 57 -1.04 25.42 -17.04
N GLU A 58 -1.59 26.56 -16.61
CA GLU A 58 -1.71 27.76 -17.45
C GLU A 58 -0.33 28.27 -17.89
N ALA A 59 0.67 28.25 -17.00
CA ALA A 59 2.04 28.60 -17.33
C ALA A 59 2.66 27.62 -18.36
N ALA A 60 2.48 26.31 -18.16
CA ALA A 60 2.96 25.29 -19.08
C ALA A 60 2.29 25.40 -20.46
N GLU A 61 0.97 25.60 -20.50
CA GLU A 61 0.23 25.83 -21.74
C GLU A 61 0.69 27.10 -22.45
N LYS A 62 0.91 28.20 -21.72
CA LYS A 62 1.47 29.44 -22.29
C LYS A 62 2.87 29.23 -22.86
N SER A 63 3.74 28.50 -22.17
CA SER A 63 5.07 28.14 -22.66
C SER A 63 5.00 27.24 -23.89
N LEU A 64 4.09 26.28 -23.91
CA LEU A 64 3.90 25.36 -25.04
C LEU A 64 3.35 26.08 -26.27
N LYS A 65 2.48 27.08 -26.06
CA LYS A 65 1.88 27.90 -27.12
C LYS A 65 2.90 28.66 -27.98
N VAL A 66 4.07 29.00 -27.42
CA VAL A 66 5.17 29.60 -28.20
C VAL A 66 5.69 28.65 -29.29
N PHE A 67 5.48 27.34 -29.12
CA PHE A 67 5.87 26.30 -30.06
C PHE A 67 4.69 25.77 -30.90
N GLU A 68 3.52 26.40 -30.82
CA GLU A 68 2.33 25.99 -31.58
C GLU A 68 2.61 26.13 -33.10
N GLY A 69 2.42 25.03 -33.84
CA GLY A 69 2.72 24.97 -35.28
C GLY A 69 4.18 24.57 -35.62
N LEU A 70 5.06 24.40 -34.63
CA LEU A 70 6.37 23.80 -34.84
C LEU A 70 6.26 22.27 -34.87
N ASP A 71 6.73 21.66 -35.95
CA ASP A 71 6.92 20.21 -36.04
C ASP A 71 8.25 19.85 -35.32
N PRO A 72 8.23 19.08 -34.22
CA PRO A 72 9.42 18.80 -33.42
C PRO A 72 10.55 18.16 -34.22
N GLU A 73 10.23 17.26 -35.15
CA GLU A 73 11.22 16.54 -35.95
C GLU A 73 11.81 17.45 -37.03
N LYS A 74 10.99 18.31 -37.65
CA LYS A 74 11.49 19.32 -38.60
C LYS A 74 12.32 20.40 -37.91
N ALA A 75 11.93 20.83 -36.71
CA ALA A 75 12.68 21.79 -35.91
C ALA A 75 14.05 21.22 -35.53
N LYS A 76 14.11 19.96 -35.10
CA LYS A 76 15.36 19.25 -34.80
C LYS A 76 16.25 19.11 -36.03
N THR A 77 15.67 18.76 -37.18
CA THR A 77 16.38 18.64 -38.46
C THR A 77 16.90 20.00 -38.94
N ALA A 78 16.13 21.07 -38.78
CA ALA A 78 16.55 22.43 -39.11
C ALA A 78 17.68 22.91 -38.21
N LEU A 79 17.61 22.65 -36.90
CA LEU A 79 18.69 22.96 -35.95
C LEU A 79 19.97 22.19 -36.27
N GLN A 80 19.87 20.90 -36.63
CA GLN A 80 21.01 20.13 -37.12
C GLN A 80 21.58 20.71 -38.42
N THR A 81 20.73 21.15 -39.35
CA THR A 81 21.15 21.77 -40.61
C THR A 81 21.85 23.12 -40.39
N VAL A 82 21.35 23.95 -39.48
CA VAL A 82 21.98 25.23 -39.11
C VAL A 82 23.32 25.01 -38.42
N ALA A 83 23.40 24.09 -37.46
CA ALA A 83 24.68 23.68 -36.86
C ALA A 83 25.66 23.17 -37.92
N ASN A 84 25.15 22.46 -38.93
CA ASN A 84 25.95 21.98 -40.05
C ASN A 84 26.43 23.09 -40.99
N LEU A 85 25.70 24.20 -41.11
CA LEU A 85 26.04 25.38 -41.91
C LEU A 85 27.03 26.32 -41.22
N ASP A 86 26.93 26.52 -39.91
CA ASP A 86 27.97 27.22 -39.14
C ASP A 86 29.28 26.44 -39.16
N ALA A 87 29.20 25.11 -39.06
CA ALA A 87 30.33 24.23 -39.33
C ALA A 87 30.82 24.36 -40.78
N LYS A 88 29.96 24.62 -41.78
CA LYS A 88 30.36 24.81 -43.18
C LYS A 88 31.07 26.16 -43.41
N LYS A 89 30.67 27.23 -42.73
CA LYS A 89 31.35 28.55 -42.79
C LYS A 89 32.68 28.58 -42.06
N LEU A 90 32.87 27.73 -41.05
CA LEU A 90 34.16 27.53 -40.38
C LEU A 90 35.05 26.49 -41.08
N VAL A 91 34.51 25.73 -42.05
CA VAL A 91 35.17 24.57 -42.68
C VAL A 91 35.03 24.61 -44.21
N ASP A 92 35.76 25.53 -44.85
CA ASP A 92 36.09 25.43 -46.28
C ASP A 92 37.25 24.41 -46.54
N ALA A 93 37.43 23.41 -45.65
CA ALA A 93 38.52 22.43 -45.71
C ALA A 93 37.98 20.97 -45.70
N GLY A 94 37.58 20.49 -46.87
CA GLY A 94 37.86 19.13 -47.37
C GLY A 94 37.18 17.87 -46.80
N ASP A 95 36.87 17.73 -45.50
CA ASP A 95 36.59 16.39 -44.90
C ASP A 95 35.45 16.35 -43.84
N ILE A 96 34.38 17.12 -44.06
CA ILE A 96 33.35 17.44 -43.06
C ILE A 96 32.46 16.25 -42.63
N GLU A 97 32.03 15.40 -43.56
CA GLU A 97 31.10 14.31 -43.22
C GLU A 97 31.76 13.23 -42.38
N LYS A 98 33.04 12.93 -42.64
CA LYS A 98 33.83 12.02 -41.81
C LYS A 98 34.06 12.58 -40.41
N VAL A 99 34.47 13.85 -40.30
CA VAL A 99 34.73 14.48 -39.00
C VAL A 99 33.44 14.55 -38.16
N LYS A 100 32.29 14.89 -38.76
CA LYS A 100 31.01 14.89 -38.03
C LYS A 100 30.53 13.50 -37.64
N ALA A 101 30.70 12.51 -38.51
CA ALA A 101 30.37 11.12 -38.18
C ALA A 101 31.26 10.63 -37.03
N GLU A 102 32.58 10.85 -37.10
CA GLU A 102 33.53 10.51 -36.04
C GLU A 102 33.26 11.28 -34.75
N LEU A 103 32.93 12.57 -34.80
CA LEU A 103 32.59 13.36 -33.61
C LEU A 103 31.29 12.85 -32.98
N THR A 104 30.27 12.54 -33.77
CA THR A 104 28.99 12.02 -33.27
C THR A 104 29.15 10.62 -32.68
N ASP A 105 29.98 9.78 -33.30
CA ASP A 105 30.29 8.43 -32.83
C ASP A 105 31.15 8.46 -31.56
N ALA A 106 32.10 9.41 -31.47
CA ALA A 106 32.89 9.68 -30.27
C ALA A 106 32.03 10.24 -29.13
N LEU A 107 31.09 11.13 -29.44
CA LEU A 107 30.15 11.70 -28.47
C LEU A 107 29.20 10.63 -27.93
N LYS A 108 28.65 9.77 -28.81
CA LYS A 108 27.87 8.59 -28.39
C LYS A 108 28.72 7.67 -27.52
N LYS A 109 29.91 7.26 -27.96
CA LYS A 109 30.81 6.41 -27.14
C LYS A 109 31.21 7.03 -25.80
N SER A 110 31.25 8.36 -25.71
CA SER A 110 31.53 9.07 -24.46
C SER A 110 30.34 9.02 -23.48
N TYR A 111 29.12 9.27 -23.95
CA TYR A 111 27.94 9.42 -23.08
C TYR A 111 27.08 8.18 -22.95
N GLU A 112 27.01 7.30 -23.95
CA GLU A 112 26.25 6.04 -23.89
C GLU A 112 26.63 5.19 -22.66
N PRO A 113 27.93 4.94 -22.35
CA PRO A 113 28.28 4.21 -21.14
C PRO A 113 27.92 4.97 -19.87
N GLN A 114 28.03 6.30 -19.85
CA GLN A 114 27.64 7.12 -18.70
C GLN A 114 26.13 7.07 -18.46
N ILE A 115 25.32 7.14 -19.52
CA ILE A 115 23.87 7.03 -19.46
C ILE A 115 23.48 5.63 -19.00
N GLN A 116 24.11 4.58 -19.53
CA GLN A 116 23.86 3.20 -19.10
C GLN A 116 24.23 3.01 -17.63
N GLN A 117 25.40 3.52 -17.21
CA GLN A 117 25.84 3.44 -15.81
C GLN A 117 24.88 4.20 -14.88
N LEU A 118 24.54 5.45 -15.21
CA LEU A 118 23.60 6.26 -14.42
C LEU A 118 22.20 5.63 -14.39
N THR A 119 21.75 5.00 -15.48
CA THR A 119 20.47 4.29 -15.52
C THR A 119 20.50 3.07 -14.61
N GLN A 120 21.57 2.27 -14.67
CA GLN A 120 21.75 1.10 -13.78
C GLN A 120 21.85 1.52 -12.31
N GLU A 121 22.60 2.57 -12.00
CA GLU A 121 22.70 3.12 -10.64
C GLU A 121 21.34 3.62 -10.16
N ARG A 122 20.60 4.37 -10.99
CA ARG A 122 19.25 4.84 -10.68
C ARG A 122 18.31 3.67 -10.41
N ASP A 123 18.28 2.67 -11.29
CA ASP A 123 17.41 1.50 -11.15
C ASP A 123 17.74 0.71 -9.87
N SER A 124 19.03 0.54 -9.58
CA SER A 124 19.52 -0.10 -8.35
C SER A 124 19.12 0.66 -7.09
N VAL A 125 19.34 1.97 -7.05
CA VAL A 125 18.97 2.84 -5.93
C VAL A 125 17.45 2.87 -5.75
N GLN A 126 16.69 2.92 -6.84
CA GLN A 126 15.23 2.88 -6.81
C GLN A 126 14.72 1.55 -6.24
N ALA A 127 15.32 0.43 -6.65
CA ALA A 127 14.99 -0.89 -6.10
C ALA A 127 15.35 -1.01 -4.61
N GLN A 128 16.48 -0.45 -4.18
CA GLN A 128 16.87 -0.40 -2.76
C GLN A 128 15.90 0.46 -1.94
N LEU A 129 15.54 1.64 -2.44
CA LEU A 129 14.58 2.54 -1.79
C LEU A 129 13.21 1.87 -1.67
N HIS A 130 12.76 1.19 -2.74
CA HIS A 130 11.54 0.41 -2.73
C HIS A 130 11.58 -0.70 -1.67
N LYS A 131 12.68 -1.46 -1.62
CA LYS A 131 12.86 -2.52 -0.61
C LYS A 131 12.86 -1.97 0.81
N GLU A 132 13.53 -0.85 1.06
CA GLU A 132 13.62 -0.25 2.40
C GLU A 132 12.30 0.37 2.85
N LEU A 133 11.71 1.24 2.02
CA LEU A 133 10.49 1.97 2.40
C LEU A 133 9.29 1.04 2.48
N ILE A 134 9.05 0.23 1.43
CA ILE A 134 7.87 -0.62 1.37
C ILE A 134 8.11 -1.90 2.16
N GLY A 135 9.23 -2.59 1.96
CA GLY A 135 9.55 -3.80 2.72
C GLY A 135 9.72 -3.53 4.21
N GLY A 136 10.36 -2.42 4.60
CA GLY A 136 10.40 -1.97 5.99
C GLY A 136 9.03 -1.61 6.56
N GLY A 137 8.11 -1.12 5.72
CA GLY A 137 6.70 -0.92 6.06
C GLY A 137 6.01 -2.24 6.46
N PHE A 138 6.13 -3.28 5.62
CA PHE A 138 5.59 -4.61 5.93
C PHE A 138 6.20 -5.21 7.21
N ALA A 139 7.51 -5.07 7.41
CA ALA A 139 8.17 -5.60 8.61
C ALA A 139 7.72 -4.93 9.92
N ARG A 140 7.39 -3.62 9.87
CA ARG A 140 7.03 -2.81 11.05
C ARG A 140 5.53 -2.60 11.24
N SER A 141 4.70 -3.12 10.32
CA SER A 141 3.25 -2.95 10.34
C SER A 141 2.63 -3.56 11.60
N LYS A 142 1.90 -2.75 12.37
CA LYS A 142 1.14 -3.24 13.53
C LYS A 142 -0.06 -4.04 13.08
N PHE A 143 -0.70 -3.60 11.98
CA PHE A 143 -1.80 -4.33 11.37
C PHE A 143 -1.41 -5.78 11.03
N ILE A 144 -0.22 -5.99 10.44
CA ILE A 144 0.28 -7.36 10.17
C ILE A 144 0.50 -8.13 11.47
N GLN A 145 1.19 -7.53 12.44
CA GLN A 145 1.52 -8.21 13.71
C GLN A 145 0.25 -8.64 14.47
N GLU A 146 -0.78 -7.80 14.48
CA GLU A 146 -1.97 -8.00 15.31
C GLU A 146 -3.08 -8.75 14.59
N LYS A 147 -3.34 -8.45 13.30
CA LYS A 147 -4.57 -8.86 12.59
C LYS A 147 -4.34 -9.89 11.48
N ILE A 148 -3.12 -10.12 11.03
CA ILE A 148 -2.82 -11.07 9.95
C ILE A 148 -2.36 -12.43 10.51
N ALA A 149 -2.90 -13.52 9.96
CA ALA A 149 -2.55 -14.90 10.33
C ALA A 149 -1.41 -15.50 9.50
N VAL A 150 -1.08 -14.91 8.36
CA VAL A 150 -0.11 -15.40 7.38
C VAL A 150 1.21 -14.63 7.53
N PRO A 151 2.37 -15.25 7.23
CA PRO A 151 3.66 -14.56 7.23
C PRO A 151 3.70 -13.25 6.42
N ALA A 152 4.48 -12.29 6.91
CA ALA A 152 4.55 -10.93 6.34
C ALA A 152 5.10 -10.90 4.90
N ASP A 153 5.98 -11.83 4.53
CA ASP A 153 6.52 -12.00 3.19
C ASP A 153 5.44 -12.36 2.17
N MET A 154 4.47 -13.21 2.54
CA MET A 154 3.32 -13.54 1.68
C MET A 154 2.39 -12.34 1.48
N ILE A 155 2.17 -11.54 2.55
CA ILE A 155 1.40 -10.30 2.46
C ILE A 155 2.12 -9.29 1.56
N GLN A 156 3.43 -9.14 1.73
CA GLN A 156 4.25 -8.28 0.88
C GLN A 156 4.23 -8.74 -0.59
N ALA A 157 4.30 -10.04 -0.86
CA ALA A 157 4.22 -10.55 -2.23
C ALA A 157 2.85 -10.29 -2.88
N THR A 158 1.78 -10.34 -2.08
CA THR A 158 0.40 -10.17 -2.55
C THR A 158 0.04 -8.70 -2.75
N PHE A 159 0.37 -7.85 -1.78
CA PHE A 159 -0.08 -6.45 -1.72
C PHE A 159 1.04 -5.44 -1.97
N GLY A 160 2.31 -5.85 -2.00
CA GLY A 160 3.45 -4.94 -2.16
C GLY A 160 3.42 -4.14 -3.45
N ASN A 161 2.89 -4.72 -4.54
CA ASN A 161 2.75 -4.04 -5.84
C ASN A 161 1.75 -2.87 -5.81
N ASN A 162 0.87 -2.82 -4.81
CA ASN A 162 -0.06 -1.71 -4.62
C ASN A 162 0.63 -0.49 -4.00
N PHE A 163 1.82 -0.64 -3.43
CA PHE A 163 2.56 0.47 -2.83
C PHE A 163 3.58 1.02 -3.83
N LYS A 164 3.61 2.34 -3.96
CA LYS A 164 4.54 3.08 -4.83
C LYS A 164 5.19 4.19 -4.02
N ILE A 165 6.36 4.63 -4.48
CA ILE A 165 7.03 5.79 -3.91
C ILE A 165 6.73 6.99 -4.80
N GLU A 166 5.98 7.95 -4.27
CA GLU A 166 5.72 9.23 -4.92
C GLU A 166 6.22 10.35 -4.02
N GLU A 167 7.02 11.25 -4.58
CA GLU A 167 7.59 12.40 -3.84
C GLU A 167 8.34 11.98 -2.55
N GLY A 168 8.97 10.81 -2.57
CA GLY A 168 9.71 10.26 -1.43
C GLY A 168 8.83 9.65 -0.32
N LYS A 169 7.50 9.57 -0.52
CA LYS A 169 6.55 8.95 0.41
C LYS A 169 5.96 7.68 -0.18
N VAL A 170 5.62 6.73 0.70
CA VAL A 170 4.90 5.52 0.30
C VAL A 170 3.42 5.86 0.12
N VAL A 171 2.90 5.63 -1.09
CA VAL A 171 1.50 5.85 -1.47
C VAL A 171 0.93 4.52 -1.94
N ALA A 172 -0.21 4.13 -1.38
CA ALA A 172 -0.89 2.90 -1.75
C ALA A 172 -2.00 3.16 -2.77
N TYR A 173 -2.17 2.20 -3.67
CA TYR A 173 -3.17 2.19 -4.73
C TYR A 173 -4.13 1.03 -4.57
N GLY A 174 -5.44 1.30 -4.66
CA GLY A 174 -6.48 0.29 -4.64
C GLY A 174 -6.46 -0.61 -5.88
N ILE A 175 -7.33 -1.62 -5.87
CA ILE A 175 -7.53 -2.55 -7.01
C ILE A 175 -8.07 -1.80 -8.25
N ASP A 176 -8.76 -0.68 -8.03
CA ASP A 176 -9.26 0.25 -9.02
C ASP A 176 -8.17 1.17 -9.62
N GLY A 177 -6.93 1.06 -9.15
CA GLY A 177 -5.82 1.91 -9.58
C GLY A 177 -5.89 3.34 -9.04
N GLN A 178 -6.72 3.62 -8.03
CA GLN A 178 -6.82 4.94 -7.38
C GLN A 178 -6.00 4.99 -6.09
N LYS A 179 -5.57 6.19 -5.69
CA LYS A 179 -4.87 6.39 -4.41
C LYS A 179 -5.81 6.06 -3.24
N ILE A 180 -5.29 5.35 -2.25
CA ILE A 180 -6.02 5.08 -1.02
C ILE A 180 -5.82 6.27 -0.08
N TYR A 181 -6.92 6.91 0.31
CA TYR A 181 -6.94 8.03 1.23
C TYR A 181 -7.29 7.58 2.65
N SER A 182 -6.76 8.30 3.63
CA SER A 182 -7.03 8.04 5.04
C SER A 182 -8.48 8.35 5.38
N ARG A 183 -9.10 7.48 6.18
CA ARG A 183 -10.44 7.65 6.75
C ARG A 183 -10.41 8.48 8.03
N THR A 184 -9.27 8.51 8.73
CA THR A 184 -9.08 9.34 9.92
C THR A 184 -8.53 10.73 9.54
N LYS A 185 -7.50 10.78 8.69
CA LYS A 185 -6.84 12.01 8.22
C LYS A 185 -7.41 12.43 6.87
N HIS A 186 -8.57 13.06 6.92
CA HIS A 186 -9.32 13.48 5.74
C HIS A 186 -8.46 14.29 4.76
N GLY A 187 -8.40 13.82 3.50
CA GLY A 187 -7.66 14.48 2.42
C GLY A 187 -6.16 14.21 2.39
N GLU A 188 -5.65 13.33 3.27
CA GLU A 188 -4.30 12.77 3.19
C GLU A 188 -4.34 11.34 2.65
N VAL A 189 -3.27 10.90 1.98
CA VAL A 189 -3.11 9.49 1.63
C VAL A 189 -3.08 8.65 2.91
N ALA A 190 -3.67 7.46 2.85
CA ALA A 190 -3.66 6.54 3.98
C ALA A 190 -2.21 6.24 4.38
N ASP A 191 -1.98 6.13 5.68
CA ASP A 191 -0.70 5.60 6.15
C ASP A 191 -0.57 4.11 5.78
N PHE A 192 0.62 3.55 5.97
CA PHE A 192 0.92 2.21 5.50
C PHE A 192 -0.05 1.15 6.06
N ASP A 193 -0.37 1.22 7.34
CA ASP A 193 -1.23 0.24 8.01
C ASP A 193 -2.69 0.40 7.58
N GLU A 194 -3.20 1.63 7.51
CA GLU A 194 -4.56 1.91 7.07
C GLU A 194 -4.78 1.55 5.59
N ALA A 195 -3.77 1.82 4.75
CA ALA A 195 -3.76 1.42 3.36
C ALA A 195 -3.79 -0.10 3.20
N LEU A 196 -2.92 -0.81 3.93
CA LEU A 196 -2.87 -2.26 3.91
C LEU A 196 -4.17 -2.88 4.42
N GLU A 197 -4.76 -2.32 5.48
CA GLU A 197 -6.04 -2.75 6.00
C GLU A 197 -7.17 -2.57 4.97
N THR A 198 -7.14 -1.48 4.21
CA THR A 198 -8.10 -1.24 3.12
C THR A 198 -7.92 -2.26 1.99
N LEU A 199 -6.68 -2.54 1.58
CA LEU A 199 -6.36 -3.53 0.55
C LEU A 199 -6.79 -4.95 0.95
N VAL A 200 -6.47 -5.35 2.18
CA VAL A 200 -6.87 -6.65 2.73
C VAL A 200 -8.39 -6.73 2.89
N GLY A 201 -9.04 -5.64 3.31
CA GLY A 201 -10.50 -5.58 3.45
C GLY A 201 -11.27 -5.82 2.15
N GLY A 202 -10.68 -5.42 1.01
CA GLY A 202 -11.21 -5.64 -0.34
C GLY A 202 -10.78 -6.96 -1.00
N TYR A 203 -9.95 -7.77 -0.34
CA TYR A 203 -9.46 -9.03 -0.89
C TYR A 203 -10.51 -10.15 -0.74
N GLN A 204 -10.73 -10.92 -1.81
CA GLN A 204 -11.78 -11.95 -1.85
C GLN A 204 -11.57 -13.08 -0.84
N HIS A 205 -10.32 -13.40 -0.52
CA HIS A 205 -9.99 -14.45 0.45
C HIS A 205 -9.45 -13.86 1.76
N LYS A 206 -9.90 -12.65 2.13
CA LYS A 206 -9.43 -11.96 3.33
C LYS A 206 -9.58 -12.78 4.61
N ASP A 207 -10.66 -13.55 4.73
CA ASP A 207 -10.93 -14.36 5.93
C ASP A 207 -9.91 -15.48 6.11
N SER A 208 -9.25 -15.91 5.05
CA SER A 208 -8.16 -16.90 5.10
C SER A 208 -6.82 -16.30 5.50
N ILE A 209 -6.64 -14.98 5.39
CA ILE A 209 -5.39 -14.29 5.73
C ILE A 209 -5.48 -13.47 7.02
N LEU A 210 -6.70 -13.11 7.44
CA LEU A 210 -6.97 -12.46 8.72
C LEU A 210 -6.93 -13.50 9.84
N LYS A 211 -6.45 -13.10 11.02
CA LYS A 211 -6.67 -13.89 12.23
C LYS A 211 -8.18 -13.96 12.44
N GLY A 212 -8.71 -15.18 12.56
CA GLY A 212 -10.10 -15.40 12.93
C GLY A 212 -10.43 -14.56 14.14
N ASN A 213 -11.56 -13.84 14.08
CA ASN A 213 -11.98 -12.92 15.13
C ASN A 213 -11.87 -13.65 16.48
N GLN A 214 -11.03 -13.18 17.40
CA GLN A 214 -10.99 -13.67 18.78
C GLN A 214 -12.24 -13.19 19.52
N SER A 215 -13.42 -13.49 18.97
CA SER A 215 -14.64 -13.57 19.75
C SER A 215 -14.64 -14.97 20.34
N SER A 216 -14.50 -15.03 21.66
CA SER A 216 -14.72 -16.22 22.49
C SER A 216 -15.89 -17.05 21.95
N GLY A 217 -15.63 -18.24 21.42
CA GLY A 217 -16.67 -19.08 20.84
C GLY A 217 -16.17 -20.39 20.24
N GLY A 218 -16.28 -21.47 21.03
CA GLY A 218 -16.32 -22.83 20.52
C GLY A 218 -14.98 -23.54 20.39
N GLY A 219 -14.47 -24.07 21.50
CA GLY A 219 -13.48 -25.15 21.45
C GLY A 219 -14.07 -26.36 20.71
N TYR A 220 -13.71 -26.52 19.44
CA TYR A 220 -13.92 -27.75 18.70
C TYR A 220 -12.66 -28.60 18.81
N GLY A 221 -12.58 -29.37 19.90
CA GLY A 221 -11.90 -30.65 19.89
C GLY A 221 -12.78 -31.63 19.13
N GLY A 222 -12.48 -31.84 17.85
CA GLY A 222 -13.10 -32.90 17.08
C GLY A 222 -12.58 -34.26 17.55
N GLN A 223 -13.49 -35.23 17.75
CA GLN A 223 -13.37 -36.55 17.14
C GLN A 223 -14.72 -37.30 17.23
N GLY A 224 -15.35 -37.46 16.06
CA GLY A 224 -15.94 -38.72 15.59
C GLY A 224 -16.99 -39.42 16.44
N GLY A 225 -18.24 -39.39 15.95
CA GLY A 225 -19.26 -40.35 16.34
C GLY A 225 -18.91 -41.79 15.94
N GLY A 226 -19.36 -42.74 16.76
CA GLY A 226 -19.28 -44.17 16.52
C GLY A 226 -19.79 -44.91 17.76
N GLY A 227 -20.90 -45.63 17.61
CA GLY A 227 -21.67 -46.21 18.71
C GLY A 227 -20.93 -47.24 19.58
N ASN A 228 -21.55 -47.51 20.73
CA ASN A 228 -21.40 -48.66 21.62
C ASN A 228 -20.05 -49.40 21.58
N ASN A 229 -19.25 -49.23 22.62
CA ASN A 229 -18.76 -50.40 23.35
C ASN A 229 -18.32 -50.04 24.77
N ASN A 230 -18.82 -50.85 25.69
CA ASN A 230 -18.46 -50.90 27.09
C ASN A 230 -16.95 -51.12 27.29
N ASN A 231 -16.43 -50.65 28.44
CA ASN A 231 -15.12 -50.96 29.00
C ASN A 231 -13.88 -50.41 28.29
N VAL A 232 -13.46 -49.19 28.66
CA VAL A 232 -12.03 -48.85 28.72
C VAL A 232 -11.76 -48.13 30.04
N GLY A 233 -10.87 -48.72 30.84
CA GLY A 233 -10.63 -48.36 32.24
C GLY A 233 -10.08 -46.95 32.42
N ASN A 234 -10.82 -46.14 33.17
CA ASN A 234 -10.34 -44.87 33.71
C ASN A 234 -9.41 -45.14 34.91
N MET A 235 -8.09 -45.11 34.69
CA MET A 235 -7.07 -45.18 35.75
C MET A 235 -6.58 -43.80 36.18
N GLY A 236 -7.27 -42.72 35.78
CA GLY A 236 -7.07 -41.36 36.29
C GLY A 236 -8.07 -41.06 37.42
N GLY A 237 -7.63 -40.34 38.46
CA GLY A 237 -8.50 -39.93 39.58
C GLY A 237 -7.90 -40.20 40.96
N THR A 238 -8.73 -40.04 41.98
CA THR A 238 -8.45 -40.32 43.39
C THR A 238 -8.28 -41.83 43.64
N ILE A 239 -7.73 -42.20 44.80
CA ILE A 239 -7.56 -43.63 45.18
C ILE A 239 -8.92 -44.34 45.22
N GLN A 240 -9.98 -43.67 45.67
CA GLN A 240 -11.34 -44.23 45.73
C GLN A 240 -11.89 -44.56 44.33
N GLU A 241 -11.68 -43.67 43.35
CA GLU A 241 -12.16 -43.88 41.97
C GLU A 241 -11.44 -45.04 41.29
N ARG A 242 -10.13 -45.19 41.54
CA ARG A 242 -9.37 -46.34 41.05
C ARG A 242 -9.82 -47.65 41.71
N GLN A 243 -10.11 -47.65 43.01
CA GLN A 243 -10.63 -48.84 43.69
C GLN A 243 -12.00 -49.25 43.13
N ALA A 244 -12.90 -48.29 42.88
CA ALA A 244 -14.21 -48.55 42.28
C ALA A 244 -14.09 -49.12 40.85
N ALA A 245 -13.17 -48.58 40.03
CA ALA A 245 -12.94 -49.07 38.68
C ALA A 245 -12.36 -50.50 38.65
N ILE A 246 -11.48 -50.83 39.60
CA ILE A 246 -10.90 -52.17 39.74
C ILE A 246 -11.97 -53.16 40.24
N ALA A 247 -12.76 -52.79 41.25
CA ALA A 247 -13.85 -53.63 41.76
C ALA A 247 -14.88 -53.95 40.66
N ALA A 248 -15.27 -52.95 39.86
CA ALA A 248 -16.19 -53.12 38.73
C ALA A 248 -15.59 -53.99 37.61
N LYS A 249 -14.29 -53.88 37.35
CA LYS A 249 -13.61 -54.66 36.29
C LYS A 249 -13.44 -56.14 36.65
N PHE A 250 -13.25 -56.45 37.93
CA PHE A 250 -12.97 -57.81 38.40
C PHE A 250 -14.16 -58.46 39.12
N ASN A 251 -15.32 -57.79 39.15
CA ASN A 251 -16.56 -58.27 39.76
C ASN A 251 -16.36 -58.80 41.19
N LEU A 252 -15.54 -58.07 41.96
CA LEU A 252 -15.23 -58.38 43.35
C LEU A 252 -16.35 -57.80 44.23
N ASP A 253 -17.44 -58.53 44.36
CA ASP A 253 -18.47 -58.21 45.35
C ASP A 253 -18.06 -58.74 46.75
N LYS A 254 -18.10 -57.80 47.70
CA LYS A 254 -17.92 -57.85 49.16
C LYS A 254 -16.50 -57.67 49.72
#